data_AF-A0A845DKX4-F1
#
_entry.id   AF-A0A845DKX4-F1
#
_cell.length_a   1.000
_cell.length_b   1.000
_cell.length_c   1.000
_cell.angle_alpha   90.00
_cell.angle_beta   90.00
_cell.angle_gamma   90.00
#
_symmetry.space_group_name_H-M   'P 1'
#
loop_
_entity.id
_entity.type
_entity.pdbx_description
1 polymer ?
#
loop_
_entity_poly.entity_id
_entity_poly.type
_entity_poly.pdbx_seq_one_letter_code
_entity_poly.pdbx_strand_id
1 'polypeptide(L)'
;MNTQSGGGWIELICGSMFSGKTEELLRRVRRSEIARRRIQLFKPQIDNRYGRDLLASHNGMSRGDVVILEDTASLLTRVKRGTEVVAIDEVQFFNPAVAGICQELADQGKQVIAAGLDQDFRGEPFGPIPLLMALAERVDKLHAICVQCGSPATRTQRLIDGKPARYDEPIILVGGSESYEARCRDCHDVPAKPNTRAILKELGIV
;
A
#
# COMPACT_ATOMS: atom_id res chain seq x y z
N MET A 1 4.60 -1.31 25.97
CA MET A 1 4.08 -0.01 26.43
C MET A 1 2.67 0.12 25.86
N ASN A 2 1.66 0.13 26.74
CA ASN A 2 0.25 0.23 26.36
C ASN A 2 -0.06 1.68 25.96
N THR A 3 -0.29 1.92 24.67
CA THR A 3 -0.90 3.15 24.16
C THR A 3 -2.33 2.84 23.74
N GLN A 4 -3.25 2.77 24.69
CA GLN A 4 -4.68 2.89 24.39
C GLN A 4 -5.32 3.84 25.39
N SER A 5 -4.98 5.13 25.26
CA SER A 5 -5.94 6.20 25.50
C SER A 5 -7.07 6.06 24.48
N GLY A 6 -8.33 6.16 24.90
CA GLY A 6 -9.53 5.86 24.11
C GLY A 6 -9.84 6.82 22.95
N GLY A 7 -8.86 7.06 22.06
CA GLY A 7 -9.00 7.80 20.81
C GLY A 7 -8.85 6.89 19.58
N GLY A 8 -9.13 7.43 18.40
CA GLY A 8 -8.83 6.78 17.13
C GLY A 8 -7.34 6.87 16.79
N TRP A 9 -6.90 6.11 15.79
CA TRP A 9 -5.51 6.08 15.36
C TRP A 9 -5.40 5.49 13.95
N ILE A 10 -4.25 5.70 13.32
CA ILE A 10 -3.89 5.19 12.00
C ILE A 10 -2.81 4.11 12.14
N GLU A 11 -3.03 2.99 11.46
CA GLU A 11 -2.05 1.94 11.24
C GLU A 11 -1.75 1.86 9.74
N LEU A 12 -0.47 1.92 9.37
CA LEU A 12 -0.01 1.71 8.00
C LEU A 12 0.72 0.37 7.88
N ILE A 13 0.28 -0.46 6.94
CA ILE A 13 0.95 -1.70 6.53
C ILE A 13 1.52 -1.47 5.13
N CYS A 14 2.84 -1.42 4.98
CA CYS A 14 3.47 -1.10 3.70
C CYS A 14 4.58 -2.08 3.30
N GLY A 15 5.06 -1.98 2.06
CA GLY A 15 6.10 -2.85 1.51
C GLY A 15 5.86 -3.22 0.04
N SER A 16 6.80 -3.94 -0.56
CA SER A 16 6.74 -4.36 -1.98
C SER A 16 5.56 -5.28 -2.30
N MET A 17 5.32 -5.57 -3.58
CA MET A 17 4.43 -6.69 -3.94
C MET A 17 4.93 -7.99 -3.29
N PHE A 18 3.98 -8.91 -3.05
CA PHE A 18 4.22 -10.23 -2.41
C PHE A 18 4.69 -10.21 -0.93
N SER A 19 4.73 -9.05 -0.27
CA SER A 19 5.14 -8.94 1.14
C SER A 19 4.03 -9.27 2.15
N GLY A 20 2.83 -9.66 1.69
CA GLY A 20 1.72 -10.04 2.58
C GLY A 20 0.89 -8.87 3.14
N LYS A 21 0.93 -7.68 2.54
CA LYS A 21 0.17 -6.49 3.01
C LYS A 21 -1.33 -6.76 3.18
N THR A 22 -2.00 -7.22 2.13
CA THR A 22 -3.43 -7.55 2.16
C THR A 22 -3.74 -8.68 3.15
N GLU A 23 -2.84 -9.65 3.30
CA GLU A 23 -2.99 -10.72 4.29
C GLU A 23 -2.98 -10.17 5.72
N GLU A 24 -2.01 -9.30 6.03
CA GLU A 24 -1.90 -8.65 7.33
C GLU A 24 -3.09 -7.71 7.60
N LEU A 25 -3.54 -6.95 6.60
CA LEU A 25 -4.75 -6.13 6.68
C LEU A 25 -5.97 -6.99 7.05
N LEU A 26 -6.22 -8.05 6.28
CA LEU A 26 -7.35 -8.97 6.52
C LEU A 26 -7.24 -9.68 7.87
N ARG A 27 -6.02 -10.01 8.33
CA ARG A 27 -5.79 -10.58 9.66
C ARG A 27 -6.20 -9.60 10.78
N ARG A 28 -5.85 -8.31 10.67
CA ARG A 28 -6.27 -7.27 11.65
C ARG A 28 -7.76 -7.00 11.61
N VAL A 29 -8.33 -6.96 10.41
CA VAL A 29 -9.78 -6.86 10.21
C VAL A 29 -10.50 -8.01 10.91
N ARG A 30 -10.08 -9.27 10.68
CA ARG A 30 -10.67 -10.45 11.34
C ARG A 30 -10.59 -10.39 12.86
N ARG A 31 -9.50 -9.87 13.43
CA ARG A 31 -9.40 -9.66 14.88
C ARG A 31 -10.42 -8.64 15.40
N SER A 32 -10.69 -7.59 14.64
CA SER A 32 -11.70 -6.59 15.00
C SER A 32 -13.13 -7.15 14.92
N GLU A 33 -13.39 -8.09 14.00
CA GLU A 33 -14.67 -8.80 13.91
C GLU A 33 -14.91 -9.73 15.09
N ILE A 34 -13.86 -10.46 15.51
CA ILE A 34 -13.92 -11.29 16.72
C ILE A 34 -14.25 -10.42 17.95
N ALA A 35 -13.76 -9.17 17.97
CA ALA A 35 -14.10 -8.17 18.97
C ALA A 35 -15.46 -7.48 18.75
N ARG A 36 -16.26 -7.92 17.76
CA ARG A 36 -17.60 -7.42 17.39
C ARG A 36 -17.66 -5.95 17.01
N ARG A 37 -16.55 -5.38 16.53
CA ARG A 37 -16.50 -3.99 16.06
C ARG A 37 -17.13 -3.87 14.68
N ARG A 38 -17.75 -2.73 14.40
CA ARG A 38 -18.32 -2.43 13.07
C ARG A 38 -17.21 -1.96 12.12
N ILE A 39 -17.05 -2.67 11.01
CA ILE A 39 -15.93 -2.49 10.06
C ILE A 39 -16.45 -2.13 8.67
N GLN A 40 -15.72 -1.27 7.98
CA GLN A 40 -15.83 -1.12 6.53
C GLN A 40 -14.46 -1.26 5.87
N LEU A 41 -14.43 -2.01 4.78
CA LEU A 41 -13.24 -2.25 3.97
C LEU A 41 -13.40 -1.57 2.61
N PHE A 42 -12.36 -0.86 2.17
CA PHE A 42 -12.36 -0.07 0.95
C PHE A 42 -11.19 -0.45 0.05
N LYS A 43 -11.41 -0.34 -1.27
CA LYS A 43 -10.35 -0.43 -2.29
C LYS A 43 -10.61 0.54 -3.44
N PRO A 44 -9.57 1.03 -4.14
CA PRO A 44 -9.75 1.89 -5.31
C PRO A 44 -10.25 1.08 -6.52
N GLN A 45 -11.06 1.71 -7.37
CA GLN A 45 -11.60 1.09 -8.59
C GLN A 45 -10.52 0.63 -9.57
N ILE A 46 -9.37 1.32 -9.59
CA ILE A 46 -8.25 0.98 -10.48
C ILE A 46 -7.64 -0.38 -10.17
N ASP A 47 -7.85 -0.90 -8.95
CA ASP A 47 -7.42 -2.25 -8.59
C ASP A 47 -8.46 -3.30 -9.04
N ASN A 48 -8.31 -3.78 -10.28
CA ASN A 48 -9.19 -4.80 -10.87
C ASN A 48 -8.54 -6.19 -10.99
N ARG A 49 -7.35 -6.39 -10.39
CA ARG A 49 -6.50 -7.59 -10.58
C ARG A 49 -7.16 -8.92 -10.20
N TYR A 50 -8.17 -8.90 -9.32
CA TYR A 50 -8.87 -10.10 -8.82
C TYR A 50 -10.38 -10.07 -9.04
N GLY A 51 -10.87 -9.22 -9.94
CA GLY A 51 -12.30 -8.95 -10.13
C GLY A 51 -12.78 -7.71 -9.36
N ARG A 52 -13.94 -7.17 -9.73
CA ARG A 52 -14.44 -5.88 -9.23
C ARG A 52 -14.73 -5.93 -7.72
N ASP A 53 -15.44 -6.95 -7.24
CA ASP A 53 -16.01 -6.97 -5.88
C ASP A 53 -15.23 -7.84 -4.86
N LEU A 54 -14.00 -8.23 -5.19
CA LEU A 54 -13.19 -9.11 -4.34
C LEU A 54 -11.91 -8.39 -3.92
N LEU A 55 -11.70 -8.31 -2.61
CA LEU A 55 -10.35 -8.15 -2.07
C LEU A 55 -9.78 -9.55 -1.89
N ALA A 56 -8.69 -9.86 -2.59
CA ALA A 56 -8.04 -11.16 -2.50
C ALA A 56 -6.55 -10.97 -2.21
N SER A 57 -6.05 -11.67 -1.20
CA SER A 57 -4.62 -11.86 -1.04
C SER A 57 -4.12 -12.89 -2.06
N HIS A 58 -2.84 -12.81 -2.41
CA HIS A 58 -2.18 -13.82 -3.26
C HIS A 58 -2.27 -15.25 -2.69
N ASN A 59 -2.54 -15.40 -1.38
CA ASN A 59 -2.64 -16.68 -0.67
C ASN A 59 -4.09 -17.20 -0.53
N GLY A 60 -5.06 -16.62 -1.24
CA GLY A 60 -6.43 -17.15 -1.34
C GLY A 60 -7.40 -16.70 -0.25
N MET A 61 -6.99 -15.85 0.70
CA MET A 61 -7.97 -15.14 1.55
C MET A 61 -8.72 -14.11 0.72
N SER A 62 -10.04 -14.18 0.67
CA SER A 62 -10.88 -13.19 0.00
C SER A 62 -12.05 -12.70 0.85
N ARG A 63 -12.52 -11.47 0.58
CA ARG A 63 -13.70 -10.88 1.20
C ARG A 63 -14.57 -10.19 0.16
N GLY A 64 -15.88 -10.45 0.19
CA GLY A 64 -16.87 -9.89 -0.74
C GLY A 64 -17.52 -8.57 -0.26
N ASP A 65 -17.40 -8.21 1.01
CA ASP A 65 -18.00 -6.98 1.57
C ASP A 65 -17.04 -5.78 1.45
N VAL A 66 -16.51 -5.54 0.25
CA VAL A 66 -15.55 -4.45 -0.01
C VAL A 66 -16.24 -3.32 -0.77
N VAL A 67 -16.11 -2.10 -0.28
CA VAL A 67 -16.62 -0.91 -0.98
C VAL A 67 -15.58 -0.42 -1.96
N ILE A 68 -15.91 -0.48 -3.25
CA ILE A 68 -15.07 0.11 -4.31
C ILE A 68 -15.28 1.62 -4.32
N LEU A 69 -14.18 2.36 -4.36
CA LEU A 69 -14.15 3.81 -4.45
C LEU A 69 -13.65 4.25 -5.82
N GLU A 70 -14.42 5.09 -6.49
CA GLU A 70 -14.07 5.69 -7.78
C GLU A 70 -13.04 6.82 -7.61
N ASP A 71 -13.10 7.52 -6.48
CA ASP A 71 -12.19 8.60 -6.13
C ASP A 71 -11.91 8.66 -4.62
N THR A 72 -10.96 9.52 -4.24
CA THR A 72 -10.55 9.72 -2.84
C THR A 72 -11.61 10.46 -2.03
N ALA A 73 -12.35 11.39 -2.64
CA ALA A 73 -13.36 12.20 -1.95
C ALA A 73 -14.55 11.35 -1.45
N SER A 74 -14.86 10.28 -2.18
CA SER A 74 -15.89 9.32 -1.85
C SER A 74 -15.59 8.50 -0.60
N LEU A 75 -14.32 8.39 -0.18
CA LEU A 75 -13.97 7.60 1.01
C LEU A 75 -14.73 8.10 2.25
N LEU A 76 -14.64 9.40 2.54
CA LEU A 76 -15.24 9.98 3.76
C LEU A 76 -16.77 9.86 3.76
N THR A 77 -17.41 10.14 2.62
CA THR A 77 -18.87 10.10 2.50
C THR A 77 -19.44 8.68 2.52
N ARG A 78 -18.65 7.67 2.16
CA ARG A 78 -19.05 6.25 2.17
C ARG A 78 -18.83 5.57 3.52
N VAL A 79 -18.18 6.23 4.49
CA VAL A 79 -18.09 5.72 5.87
C VAL A 79 -19.45 5.91 6.56
N LYS A 80 -20.10 4.79 6.89
CA LYS A 80 -21.39 4.72 7.57
C LYS A 80 -21.28 5.20 9.01
N ARG A 81 -22.36 5.80 9.51
CA ARG A 81 -22.48 6.17 10.92
C ARG A 81 -22.32 4.93 11.80
N GLY A 82 -21.46 5.02 12.81
CA GLY A 82 -21.19 3.92 13.74
C GLY A 82 -20.03 3.00 13.33
N THR A 83 -19.44 3.16 12.15
CA THR A 83 -18.20 2.44 11.81
C THR A 83 -17.08 2.80 12.78
N GLU A 84 -16.43 1.77 13.30
CA GLU A 84 -15.37 1.84 14.32
C GLU A 84 -14.00 1.53 13.73
N VAL A 85 -13.95 0.68 12.69
CA VAL A 85 -12.73 0.35 11.95
C VAL A 85 -12.92 0.62 10.47
N VAL A 86 -12.02 1.42 9.90
CA VAL A 86 -11.95 1.68 8.46
C VAL A 86 -10.68 1.05 7.93
N ALA A 87 -10.82 0.01 7.10
CA ALA A 87 -9.69 -0.66 6.46
C ALA A 87 -9.63 -0.23 4.98
N ILE A 88 -8.45 0.10 4.48
CA ILE A 88 -8.24 0.60 3.11
C ILE A 88 -7.08 -0.19 2.51
N ASP A 89 -7.32 -0.95 1.45
CA ASP A 89 -6.25 -1.63 0.71
C ASP A 89 -5.84 -0.82 -0.54
N GLU A 90 -4.65 -1.12 -1.04
CA GLU A 90 -4.06 -0.50 -2.23
C GLU A 90 -4.04 1.04 -2.18
N VAL A 91 -3.74 1.59 -0.99
CA VAL A 91 -3.91 3.02 -0.70
C VAL A 91 -3.00 3.92 -1.56
N GLN A 92 -1.93 3.37 -2.14
CA GLN A 92 -1.01 4.11 -3.00
C GLN A 92 -1.68 4.68 -4.27
N PHE A 93 -2.83 4.13 -4.68
CA PHE A 93 -3.57 4.59 -5.85
C PHE A 93 -4.54 5.74 -5.56
N PHE A 94 -4.78 6.08 -4.30
CA PHE A 94 -5.52 7.29 -3.98
C PHE A 94 -4.63 8.53 -4.13
N ASN A 95 -5.25 9.69 -4.25
CA ASN A 95 -4.51 10.95 -4.26
C ASN A 95 -4.00 11.29 -2.84
N PRO A 96 -3.07 12.26 -2.69
CA PRO A 96 -2.51 12.64 -1.40
C PRO A 96 -3.52 13.05 -0.32
N ALA A 97 -4.72 13.50 -0.70
CA ALA A 97 -5.75 13.92 0.25
C ALA A 97 -6.27 12.77 1.13
N VAL A 98 -6.07 11.50 0.72
CA VAL A 98 -6.44 10.34 1.54
C VAL A 98 -5.78 10.38 2.92
N ALA A 99 -4.56 10.94 3.03
CA ALA A 99 -3.88 11.09 4.31
C ALA A 99 -4.63 12.04 5.26
N GLY A 100 -5.21 13.12 4.73
CA GLY A 100 -6.07 14.02 5.50
C GLY A 100 -7.39 13.36 5.91
N ILE A 101 -7.98 12.55 5.03
CA ILE A 101 -9.19 11.77 5.36
C ILE A 101 -8.90 10.75 6.47
N CYS A 102 -7.75 10.07 6.43
CA CYS A 102 -7.35 9.13 7.48
C CYS A 102 -7.19 9.83 8.84
N GLN A 103 -6.59 11.02 8.87
CA GLN A 103 -6.50 11.83 10.10
C GLN A 103 -7.87 12.21 10.62
N GLU A 104 -8.74 12.78 9.78
CA GLU A 104 -10.11 13.15 10.17
C GLU A 104 -10.88 11.96 10.76
N LEU A 105 -10.76 10.77 10.16
CA LEU A 105 -11.40 9.56 10.69
C LEU A 105 -10.82 9.13 12.05
N ALA A 106 -9.50 9.26 12.24
CA ALA A 106 -8.85 8.97 13.51
C ALA A 106 -9.25 9.98 14.60
N ASP A 107 -9.32 11.28 14.28
CA ASP A 107 -9.80 12.33 15.17
C ASP A 107 -11.26 12.10 15.60
N GLN A 108 -12.08 11.50 14.73
CA GLN A 108 -13.43 11.03 15.04
C GLN A 108 -13.49 9.75 15.90
N GLY A 109 -12.35 9.27 16.43
CA GLY A 109 -12.29 8.11 17.30
C GLY A 109 -12.24 6.76 16.57
N LYS A 110 -11.99 6.71 15.25
CA LYS A 110 -11.96 5.46 14.48
C LYS A 110 -10.54 4.88 14.41
N GLN A 111 -10.45 3.55 14.36
CA GLN A 111 -9.21 2.91 13.92
C GLN A 111 -9.18 2.89 12.40
N VAL A 112 -8.14 3.45 11.81
CA VAL A 112 -7.89 3.41 10.37
C VAL A 112 -6.73 2.46 10.09
N ILE A 113 -6.94 1.44 9.26
CA ILE A 113 -5.90 0.48 8.86
C ILE A 113 -5.70 0.63 7.36
N ALA A 114 -4.59 1.23 6.94
CA ALA A 114 -4.25 1.43 5.53
C ALA A 114 -3.17 0.43 5.10
N ALA A 115 -3.30 -0.14 3.92
CA ALA A 115 -2.32 -1.01 3.31
C ALA A 115 -1.96 -0.54 1.90
N GLY A 116 -0.67 -0.57 1.53
CA GLY A 116 -0.26 -0.17 0.19
C GLY A 116 1.24 -0.29 -0.09
N LEU A 117 1.60 -0.16 -1.37
CA LEU A 117 3.00 -0.20 -1.81
C LEU A 117 3.75 1.03 -1.33
N ASP A 118 4.87 0.88 -0.61
CA ASP A 118 5.68 2.02 -0.19
C ASP A 118 6.50 2.64 -1.32
N GLN A 119 6.83 1.84 -2.33
CA GLN A 119 7.57 2.28 -3.50
C GLN A 119 6.91 1.78 -4.79
N ASP A 120 7.03 2.56 -5.86
CA ASP A 120 6.69 2.11 -7.21
C ASP A 120 7.76 1.14 -7.78
N PHE A 121 7.58 0.70 -9.02
CA PHE A 121 8.54 -0.23 -9.65
C PHE A 121 9.94 0.39 -9.85
N ARG A 122 10.04 1.72 -9.87
CA ARG A 122 11.29 2.48 -10.00
C ARG A 122 12.01 2.59 -8.66
N GLY A 123 11.37 2.15 -7.56
CA GLY A 123 11.89 2.28 -6.21
C GLY A 123 11.79 3.70 -5.69
N GLU A 124 10.83 4.49 -6.19
CA GLU A 124 10.51 5.83 -5.70
C GLU A 124 9.29 5.80 -4.77
N PRO A 125 9.15 6.74 -3.84
CA PRO A 125 8.00 6.76 -2.93
C PRO A 125 6.67 6.82 -3.69
N PHE A 126 5.71 5.95 -3.34
CA PHE A 126 4.46 5.82 -4.09
C PHE A 126 3.32 6.63 -3.44
N GLY A 127 2.87 7.67 -4.16
CA GLY A 127 1.60 8.34 -3.89
C GLY A 127 1.51 8.88 -2.45
N PRO A 128 0.40 8.62 -1.72
CA PRO A 128 0.18 9.14 -0.37
C PRO A 128 0.98 8.44 0.74
N ILE A 129 1.69 7.35 0.43
CA ILE A 129 2.28 6.46 1.45
C ILE A 129 3.31 7.17 2.34
N PRO A 130 4.22 8.02 1.81
CA PRO A 130 5.17 8.74 2.67
C PRO A 130 4.49 9.63 3.70
N LEU A 131 3.39 10.29 3.33
CA LEU A 131 2.61 11.13 4.24
C LEU A 131 1.91 10.27 5.30
N LEU A 132 1.23 9.21 4.89
CA LEU A 132 0.60 8.27 5.82
C LEU A 132 1.62 7.66 6.80
N MET A 133 2.83 7.37 6.32
CA MET A 133 3.90 6.83 7.16
C MET A 133 4.36 7.80 8.23
N ALA A 134 4.39 9.10 7.92
CA ALA A 134 4.74 10.13 8.89
C ALA A 134 3.62 10.41 9.90
N LEU A 135 2.36 10.25 9.48
CA LEU A 135 1.19 10.57 10.30
C LEU A 135 0.70 9.41 11.17
N ALA A 136 0.98 8.17 10.80
CA ALA A 136 0.44 6.99 11.48
C ALA A 136 1.09 6.72 12.83
N GLU A 137 0.28 6.40 13.84
CA GLU A 137 0.75 5.95 15.16
C GLU A 137 1.46 4.59 15.10
N ARG A 138 1.15 3.78 14.08
CA ARG A 138 1.83 2.51 13.85
C ARG A 138 2.14 2.31 12.37
N VAL A 139 3.40 1.95 12.08
CA VAL A 139 3.86 1.59 10.75
C VAL A 139 4.52 0.21 10.79
N ASP A 140 4.00 -0.73 10.00
CA ASP A 140 4.62 -2.03 9.78
C ASP A 140 5.07 -2.13 8.31
N LYS A 141 6.39 -2.08 8.09
CA LYS A 141 6.99 -2.28 6.77
C LYS A 141 7.34 -3.75 6.58
N LEU A 142 6.55 -4.44 5.77
CA LEU A 142 6.69 -5.86 5.48
C LEU A 142 7.72 -6.10 4.37
N HIS A 143 8.36 -7.26 4.43
CA HIS A 143 9.34 -7.71 3.44
C HIS A 143 8.87 -9.01 2.79
N ALA A 144 9.05 -9.08 1.47
CA ALA A 144 8.90 -10.33 0.72
C ALA A 144 10.25 -11.10 0.73
N ILE A 145 10.36 -12.15 -0.08
CA ILE A 145 11.62 -12.86 -0.32
C ILE A 145 12.10 -12.53 -1.74
N CYS A 146 13.38 -12.19 -1.88
CA CYS A 146 13.96 -11.87 -3.17
C CYS A 146 14.08 -13.13 -4.03
N VAL A 147 13.43 -13.11 -5.20
CA VAL A 147 13.45 -14.27 -6.12
C VAL A 147 14.82 -14.53 -6.76
N GLN A 148 15.75 -13.56 -6.70
CA GLN A 148 17.09 -13.67 -7.28
C GLN A 148 18.12 -14.24 -6.30
N CYS A 149 18.02 -13.89 -5.01
CA CYS A 149 19.06 -14.22 -4.02
C CYS A 149 18.57 -14.72 -2.67
N GLY A 150 17.25 -14.80 -2.44
CA GLY A 150 16.66 -15.27 -1.17
C GLY A 150 16.71 -14.28 0.00
N SER A 151 17.38 -13.13 -0.13
CA SER A 151 17.41 -12.08 0.90
C SER A 151 16.04 -11.40 1.07
N PRO A 152 15.78 -10.69 2.19
CA PRO A 152 14.57 -9.89 2.34
C PRO A 152 14.39 -8.91 1.18
N ALA A 153 13.24 -9.01 0.51
CA ALA A 153 12.87 -8.14 -0.59
C ALA A 153 12.15 -6.89 -0.09
N THR A 154 12.57 -5.76 -0.65
CA THR A 154 12.06 -4.42 -0.31
C THR A 154 11.58 -3.67 -1.55
N ARG A 155 11.64 -4.29 -2.72
CA ARG A 155 11.34 -3.67 -4.01
C ARG A 155 10.42 -4.55 -4.84
N THR A 156 9.60 -3.87 -5.62
CA THR A 156 8.83 -4.49 -6.70
C THR A 156 9.62 -4.30 -7.99
N GLN A 157 10.15 -5.38 -8.56
CA GLN A 157 10.70 -5.36 -9.90
C GLN A 157 9.56 -5.53 -10.91
N ARG A 158 9.44 -4.60 -11.85
CA ARG A 158 8.62 -4.78 -13.05
C ARG A 158 9.49 -5.33 -14.18
N LEU A 159 8.97 -6.32 -14.89
CA LEU A 159 9.55 -6.90 -16.08
C LEU A 159 8.59 -6.71 -17.27
N ILE A 160 9.13 -6.34 -18.43
CA ILE A 160 8.44 -6.28 -19.71
C ILE A 160 9.17 -7.26 -20.64
N ASP A 161 8.47 -8.26 -21.14
CA ASP A 161 9.05 -9.35 -21.94
C ASP A 161 10.29 -9.99 -21.27
N GLY A 162 10.19 -10.21 -19.95
CA GLY A 162 11.23 -10.81 -19.12
C GLY A 162 12.43 -9.91 -18.80
N LYS A 163 12.43 -8.64 -19.21
CA LYS A 163 13.53 -7.68 -18.96
C LYS A 163 13.11 -6.57 -18.00
N PRO A 164 14.01 -6.03 -17.17
CA PRO A 164 13.73 -4.89 -16.29
C PRO A 164 13.10 -3.70 -17.05
N ALA A 165 11.95 -3.23 -16.55
CA ALA A 165 11.28 -2.05 -17.09
C ALA A 165 12.15 -0.80 -16.91
N ARG A 166 12.21 0.04 -17.93
CA ARG A 166 12.97 1.29 -17.90
C ARG A 166 12.32 2.31 -16.97
N TYR A 167 13.11 3.26 -16.48
CA TYR A 167 12.67 4.31 -15.56
C TYR A 167 11.56 5.23 -16.13
N ASP A 168 11.59 5.47 -17.44
CA ASP A 168 10.66 6.33 -18.18
C ASP A 168 9.31 5.66 -18.52
N GLU A 169 9.14 4.38 -18.16
CA GLU A 169 7.88 3.67 -18.32
C GLU A 169 6.78 4.24 -17.41
N PRO A 170 5.50 4.26 -17.87
CA PRO A 170 4.37 4.70 -17.05
C PRO A 170 4.28 3.93 -15.73
N ILE A 171 4.04 4.62 -14.62
CA ILE A 171 3.96 4.02 -13.27
C ILE A 171 2.83 3.00 -13.17
N ILE A 172 1.66 3.34 -13.70
CA ILE A 172 0.48 2.49 -13.70
C ILE A 172 0.28 1.97 -15.12
N LEU A 173 0.33 0.64 -15.26
CA LEU A 173 0.04 -0.05 -16.50
C LEU A 173 -0.98 -1.15 -16.21
N VAL A 174 -2.06 -1.18 -16.99
CA VAL A 174 -3.13 -2.17 -16.86
C VAL A 174 -3.15 -3.01 -18.12
N GLY A 175 -2.67 -4.26 -18.02
CA GLY A 175 -2.74 -5.26 -19.08
C GLY A 175 -1.53 -5.26 -20.02
N GLY A 176 -1.04 -6.48 -20.32
CA GLY A 176 0.07 -6.77 -21.23
C GLY A 176 0.82 -8.05 -20.85
N SER A 177 2.02 -8.25 -21.41
CA SER A 177 2.94 -9.37 -21.11
C SER A 177 3.82 -9.11 -19.87
N GLU A 178 3.57 -8.02 -19.13
CA GLU A 178 4.36 -7.64 -17.97
C GLU A 178 4.19 -8.60 -16.79
N SER A 179 5.25 -8.70 -15.99
CA SER A 179 5.24 -9.43 -14.73
C SER A 179 5.90 -8.63 -13.62
N TYR A 180 5.53 -8.93 -12.38
CA TYR A 180 6.09 -8.32 -11.19
C TYR A 180 6.69 -9.39 -10.30
N GLU A 181 7.86 -9.11 -9.73
CA GLU A 181 8.51 -9.98 -8.75
C GLU A 181 9.14 -9.17 -7.62
N ALA A 182 9.28 -9.80 -6.45
CA ALA A 182 9.91 -9.17 -5.30
C ALA A 182 11.45 -9.29 -5.37
N ARG A 183 12.16 -8.17 -5.21
CA ARG A 183 13.63 -8.13 -5.17
C ARG A 183 14.18 -7.37 -3.96
N CYS A 184 15.38 -7.74 -3.54
CA CYS A 184 16.15 -6.95 -2.57
C CYS A 184 16.70 -5.67 -3.23
N ARG A 185 17.36 -4.82 -2.45
CA ARG A 185 17.95 -3.57 -2.95
C ARG A 185 18.96 -3.81 -4.06
N ASP A 186 19.78 -4.85 -3.94
CA ASP A 186 20.94 -5.10 -4.81
C ASP A 186 20.54 -5.77 -6.13
N CYS A 187 19.50 -6.60 -6.11
CA CYS A 187 18.99 -7.28 -7.31
C CYS A 187 17.96 -6.44 -8.08
N HIS A 188 17.44 -5.35 -7.49
CA HIS A 188 16.48 -4.46 -8.13
C HIS A 188 17.19 -3.62 -9.19
N ASP A 189 16.75 -3.77 -10.44
CA ASP A 189 17.34 -3.09 -11.59
C ASP A 189 16.29 -2.24 -12.29
N VAL A 190 16.67 -0.99 -12.57
CA VAL A 190 15.81 0.00 -13.24
C VAL A 190 16.67 0.72 -14.27
N PRO A 191 16.70 0.22 -15.53
CA PRO A 191 17.45 0.85 -16.60
C PRO A 191 17.06 2.32 -16.79
N ALA A 192 18.05 3.15 -17.14
CA ALA A 192 17.89 4.59 -17.31
C ALA A 192 17.46 5.38 -16.05
N LYS A 193 17.53 4.77 -14.85
CA LYS A 193 17.31 5.51 -13.61
C LYS A 193 18.43 6.55 -13.39
N PRO A 194 18.09 7.82 -13.06
CA PRO A 194 19.08 8.84 -12.77
C PRO A 194 20.06 8.38 -11.67
N ASN A 195 21.36 8.54 -11.93
CA ASN A 195 22.39 8.17 -10.96
C ASN A 195 22.35 9.15 -9.78
N THR A 196 21.93 8.68 -8.62
CA THR A 196 21.86 9.50 -7.39
C THR A 196 23.19 10.16 -7.07
N ARG A 197 24.33 9.48 -7.28
CA ARG A 197 25.65 10.07 -7.05
C ARG A 197 25.96 11.18 -8.05
N ALA A 198 25.51 11.07 -9.29
CA ALA A 198 25.66 12.15 -10.27
C ALA A 198 24.84 13.39 -9.86
N ILE A 199 23.59 13.19 -9.44
CA ILE A 199 22.74 14.29 -8.93
C ILE A 199 23.39 14.97 -7.72
N LEU A 200 23.89 14.18 -6.76
CA LEU A 200 24.55 14.75 -5.57
C LEU A 200 25.83 15.53 -5.93
N LYS A 201 26.57 15.10 -6.95
CA LYS A 201 27.73 15.85 -7.48
C LYS A 201 27.32 17.17 -8.11
N GLU A 202 26.25 17.18 -8.91
CA GLU A 202 25.72 18.40 -9.53
C GLU A 202 25.26 19.43 -8.49
N LEU A 203 24.74 18.95 -7.35
CA LEU A 203 24.37 19.78 -6.21
C LEU A 203 25.57 20.20 -5.34
N GLY A 204 26.80 19.76 -5.65
CA GLY A 204 28.00 20.05 -4.86
C GLY A 204 28.03 19.37 -3.48
N ILE A 205 27.24 18.31 -3.29
CA ILE A 205 27.14 17.59 -2.01
C ILE A 205 28.26 16.54 -1.87
N VAL A 206 28.66 15.90 -2.98
CA VAL A 206 29.73 14.88 -3.05
C VAL A 206 30.66 15.07 -4.23
#